data_AF-A0A973ARU4-F1
#
_entry.id   AF-A0A973ARU4-F1
#
_cell.length_a   1.000
_cell.length_b   1.000
_cell.length_c   1.000
_cell.angle_alpha   90.00
_cell.angle_beta   90.00
_cell.angle_gamma   90.00
#
_symmetry.space_group_name_H-M   'P 1'
#
loop_
_entity.id
_entity.type
_entity.pdbx_description
1 polymer ?
#
loop_
_entity_poly.entity_id
_entity_poly.type
_entity_poly.pdbx_seq_one_letter_code
_entity_poly.pdbx_strand_id
1 'polypeptide(L)'
;MAQDRNRRPNNRNKSTGRNPNSPKRIDLSRRPNRSERGGSRPVHKEHGLGGEQIEGRQAVRELLLGARRKVREIWIANDIESSPVIDDILEIARDQRVQVMNVSR
;
A
#
# COMPACT_ATOMS: atom_id res chain seq x y z
N MET A 1 47.64 17.13 61.12
CA MET A 1 46.34 16.63 60.63
C MET A 1 45.86 17.56 59.53
N ALA A 2 45.84 17.11 58.28
CA ALA A 2 45.27 17.85 57.16
C ALA A 2 44.69 16.85 56.15
N GLN A 3 43.39 16.95 55.89
CA GLN A 3 42.69 16.29 54.78
C GLN A 3 42.31 17.39 53.80
N ASP A 4 42.61 17.25 52.50
CA ASP A 4 41.74 17.75 51.43
C ASP A 4 42.15 17.19 50.04
N ARG A 5 41.20 16.45 49.45
CA ARG A 5 40.74 16.37 48.05
C ARG A 5 41.70 16.07 46.87
N ASN A 6 41.52 14.86 46.33
CA ASN A 6 40.89 14.56 45.02
C ASN A 6 41.44 15.26 43.74
N ARG A 7 42.07 14.50 42.81
CA ARG A 7 41.49 14.07 41.49
C ARG A 7 42.53 13.73 40.41
N ARG A 8 42.17 12.69 39.63
CA ARG A 8 42.61 12.27 38.27
C ARG A 8 43.83 11.33 38.20
N PRO A 9 43.70 10.20 37.47
CA PRO A 9 43.58 10.27 36.02
C PRO A 9 42.37 9.56 35.40
N ASN A 10 42.13 10.04 34.19
CA ASN A 10 41.15 9.63 33.20
C ASN A 10 41.63 8.38 32.45
N ASN A 11 40.69 7.74 31.76
CA ASN A 11 40.89 6.84 30.63
C ASN A 11 41.10 5.34 30.93
N ARG A 12 40.01 4.65 31.24
CA ARG A 12 39.90 3.19 31.10
C ARG A 12 39.36 2.85 29.73
N ASN A 13 40.26 2.58 28.79
CA ASN A 13 39.97 1.56 27.79
C ASN A 13 40.03 0.21 28.51
N LYS A 14 38.87 -0.41 28.76
CA LYS A 14 38.81 -1.84 29.03
C LYS A 14 37.52 -2.43 28.46
N SER A 15 37.69 -3.01 27.28
CA SER A 15 36.80 -3.99 26.69
C SER A 15 36.49 -5.11 27.69
N THR A 16 35.22 -5.33 27.99
CA THR A 16 34.75 -6.54 28.66
C THR A 16 33.61 -7.16 27.85
N GLY A 17 33.94 -8.27 27.20
CA GLY A 17 33.11 -9.46 27.01
C GLY A 17 31.67 -9.27 26.53
N ARG A 18 31.45 -9.36 25.22
CA ARG A 18 30.13 -9.71 24.69
C ARG A 18 29.95 -11.21 24.82
N ASN A 19 29.26 -11.63 25.86
CA ASN A 19 28.79 -12.99 26.06
C ASN A 19 27.75 -13.30 24.96
N PRO A 20 27.93 -14.32 24.09
CA PRO A 20 27.04 -14.55 22.95
C PRO A 20 25.66 -15.11 23.33
N ASN A 21 25.41 -15.42 24.62
CA ASN A 21 24.16 -16.05 25.07
C ASN A 21 23.27 -15.15 25.95
N SER A 22 23.37 -13.83 25.84
CA SER A 22 22.46 -12.90 26.52
C SER A 22 21.24 -12.60 25.64
N PRO A 23 19.99 -12.69 26.15
CA PRO A 23 18.81 -12.31 25.36
C PRO A 23 18.96 -10.84 24.96
N LYS A 24 18.89 -10.56 23.66
CA LYS A 24 19.00 -9.21 23.09
C LYS A 24 17.99 -8.29 23.79
N ARG A 25 18.47 -7.36 24.62
CA ARG A 25 17.66 -6.23 25.06
C ARG A 25 17.36 -5.41 23.81
N ILE A 26 16.11 -5.48 23.35
CA ILE A 26 15.60 -4.68 22.24
C ILE A 26 15.65 -3.22 22.69
N ASP A 27 16.65 -2.48 22.23
CA ASP A 27 16.69 -1.03 22.35
C ASP A 27 15.60 -0.44 21.43
N LEU A 28 14.44 -0.10 22.00
CA LEU A 28 13.34 0.55 21.28
C LEU A 28 13.64 2.01 20.91
N SER A 29 14.82 2.52 21.26
CA SER A 29 15.25 3.89 21.00
C SER A 29 15.81 4.09 19.58
N ARG A 30 16.11 3.00 18.85
CA ARG A 30 16.41 2.99 17.42
C ARG A 30 15.30 2.32 16.63
N ARG A 31 14.10 2.91 16.64
CA ARG A 31 13.10 2.64 15.61
C ARG A 31 13.54 3.32 14.32
N PRO A 32 14.11 2.62 13.31
CA PRO A 32 13.98 3.11 11.96
C PRO A 32 12.48 3.18 11.68
N ASN A 33 12.06 4.34 11.19
CA ASN A 33 10.68 4.61 10.83
C ASN A 33 10.13 3.44 10.01
N ARG A 34 9.09 2.82 10.54
CA ARG A 34 8.34 1.72 9.93
C ARG A 34 7.65 2.23 8.67
N SER A 35 8.42 2.31 7.59
CA SER A 35 7.94 2.61 6.24
C SER A 35 8.54 1.67 5.19
N GLU A 36 9.30 0.65 5.60
CA GLU A 36 9.77 -0.43 4.72
C GLU A 36 8.79 -1.63 4.69
N ARG A 37 7.51 -1.33 4.52
CA ARG A 37 6.55 -2.24 3.86
C ARG A 37 6.24 -1.69 2.47
N GLY A 38 7.29 -1.42 1.73
CA GLY A 38 7.24 -1.02 0.33
C GLY A 38 8.25 -1.85 -0.43
N GLY A 39 8.07 -3.18 -0.41
CA GLY A 39 8.80 -4.05 -1.34
C GLY A 39 8.64 -3.46 -2.73
N SER A 40 9.78 -3.22 -3.37
CA SER A 40 9.95 -2.68 -4.71
C SER A 40 8.78 -3.07 -5.62
N ARG A 41 7.75 -2.21 -5.69
CA ARG A 41 6.81 -2.28 -6.79
C ARG A 41 7.61 -1.76 -7.97
N PRO A 42 7.82 -2.55 -9.04
CA PRO A 42 8.35 -1.96 -10.26
C PRO A 42 7.46 -0.76 -10.54
N VAL A 43 8.06 0.43 -10.56
CA VAL A 43 7.39 1.64 -11.05
C VAL A 43 7.31 1.41 -12.55
N HIS A 44 6.42 0.51 -12.96
CA HIS A 44 5.90 0.56 -14.29
C HIS A 44 5.27 1.94 -14.35
N LYS A 45 5.87 2.83 -15.15
CA LYS A 45 5.22 4.05 -15.59
C LYS A 45 4.01 3.59 -16.41
N GLU A 46 2.98 3.14 -15.72
CA GLU A 46 1.73 2.78 -16.34
C GLU A 46 1.13 4.12 -16.72
N HIS A 47 1.22 4.46 -18.00
CA HIS A 47 0.36 5.47 -18.59
C HIS A 47 -1.08 4.92 -18.64
N GLY A 48 -1.64 4.59 -17.46
CA GLY A 48 -2.88 3.85 -17.27
C GLY A 48 -3.45 4.09 -15.88
N LEU A 49 -4.74 3.80 -15.70
CA LEU A 49 -5.60 4.21 -14.57
C LEU A 49 -5.20 3.64 -13.19
N GLY A 50 -4.08 2.92 -13.11
CA GLY A 50 -3.62 2.21 -11.92
C GLY A 50 -4.52 1.02 -11.62
N GLY A 51 -4.24 -0.11 -12.28
CA GLY A 51 -5.01 -1.35 -12.17
C GLY A 51 -5.14 -2.08 -13.50
N GLU A 52 -5.85 -3.22 -13.48
CA GLU A 52 -6.21 -3.96 -14.69
C GLU A 52 -7.44 -3.31 -15.34
N GLN A 53 -7.31 -2.92 -16.60
CA GLN A 53 -8.41 -2.45 -17.43
C GLN A 53 -9.09 -3.65 -18.08
N ILE A 54 -10.41 -3.71 -17.95
CA ILE A 54 -11.25 -4.75 -18.57
C ILE A 54 -12.19 -4.04 -19.55
N GLU A 55 -12.13 -4.45 -20.80
CA GLU A 55 -12.93 -3.89 -21.87
C GLU A 55 -13.98 -4.89 -22.36
N GLY A 56 -15.08 -4.38 -22.90
CA GLY A 56 -16.18 -5.17 -23.45
C GLY A 56 -17.34 -5.33 -22.46
N ARG A 57 -18.56 -5.23 -22.99
CA ARG A 57 -19.80 -5.21 -22.20
C ARG A 57 -19.97 -6.47 -21.36
N GLN A 58 -19.78 -7.65 -21.98
CA GLN A 58 -19.94 -8.92 -21.25
C GLN A 58 -18.84 -9.12 -20.21
N ALA A 59 -17.57 -8.83 -20.54
CA ALA A 59 -16.48 -8.99 -19.57
C ALA A 59 -16.68 -8.09 -18.34
N VAL A 60 -17.13 -6.85 -18.54
CA VAL A 60 -17.45 -5.92 -17.45
C VAL A 60 -18.65 -6.41 -16.64
N ARG A 61 -19.72 -6.90 -17.29
CA ARG A 61 -20.87 -7.50 -16.60
C ARG A 61 -20.45 -8.69 -15.73
N GLU A 62 -19.68 -9.63 -16.28
CA GLU A 62 -19.22 -10.82 -15.56
C GLU A 62 -18.29 -10.45 -14.40
N LEU A 63 -17.44 -9.44 -14.58
CA LEU A 63 -16.61 -8.90 -13.51
C LEU A 63 -17.45 -8.40 -12.33
N LEU A 64 -18.52 -7.64 -12.63
CA LEU A 64 -19.44 -7.09 -11.64
C LEU A 64 -20.28 -8.18 -10.97
N LEU A 65 -20.86 -9.09 -11.75
CA LEU A 65 -21.63 -10.24 -11.24
C LEU A 65 -20.78 -11.15 -10.35
N GLY A 66 -19.53 -11.38 -10.73
CA GLY A 66 -18.61 -12.21 -9.97
C GLY A 66 -18.28 -11.62 -8.60
N ALA A 67 -18.25 -10.29 -8.47
CA ALA A 67 -17.92 -9.55 -7.24
C ALA A 67 -16.62 -10.00 -6.53
N ARG A 68 -15.72 -10.68 -7.25
CA ARG A 68 -14.45 -11.23 -6.70
C ARG A 68 -13.30 -10.22 -6.73
N ARG A 69 -13.47 -9.15 -7.50
CA ARG A 69 -12.44 -8.12 -7.74
C ARG A 69 -13.06 -6.76 -7.45
N LYS A 70 -12.27 -5.85 -6.88
CA LYS A 70 -12.72 -4.48 -6.61
C LYS A 70 -12.71 -3.67 -7.90
N VAL A 71 -13.88 -3.23 -8.35
CA VAL A 71 -14.03 -2.30 -9.48
C VAL A 71 -13.93 -0.88 -8.94
N ARG A 72 -13.08 -0.06 -9.56
CA ARG A 72 -12.81 1.32 -9.11
C ARG A 72 -13.73 2.33 -9.79
N GLU A 73 -13.85 2.19 -11.10
CA GLU A 73 -14.63 3.07 -11.97
C GLU A 73 -15.04 2.31 -13.24
N ILE A 74 -16.15 2.72 -13.84
CA ILE A 74 -16.64 2.21 -15.12
C ILE A 74 -16.79 3.40 -16.06
N TRP A 75 -16.19 3.32 -17.24
CA TRP A 75 -16.24 4.39 -18.24
C TRP A 75 -17.16 3.96 -19.38
N ILE A 76 -18.16 4.77 -19.68
CA ILE A 76 -19.16 4.51 -20.71
C ILE A 76 -19.11 5.65 -21.72
N ALA A 77 -19.05 5.29 -23.00
CA ALA A 77 -19.10 6.26 -24.08
C ALA A 77 -20.48 6.93 -24.15
N ASN A 78 -20.51 8.25 -24.36
CA ASN A 78 -21.76 9.03 -24.45
C ASN A 78 -22.67 8.60 -25.61
N ASP A 79 -22.06 8.11 -26.70
CA ASP A 79 -22.72 7.68 -27.94
C ASP A 79 -23.11 6.19 -27.92
N ILE A 80 -23.02 5.51 -26.78
CA ILE A 80 -23.32 4.07 -26.73
C ILE A 80 -24.82 3.81 -26.90
N GLU A 81 -25.17 2.90 -27.80
CA GLU A 81 -26.54 2.43 -27.94
C GLU A 81 -26.99 1.67 -26.70
N SER A 82 -28.23 1.93 -26.24
CA SER A 82 -28.85 1.19 -25.15
C SER A 82 -28.94 -0.30 -25.52
N SER A 83 -28.61 -1.15 -24.55
CA SER A 83 -28.73 -2.61 -24.69
C SER A 83 -28.96 -3.22 -23.31
N PRO A 84 -29.65 -4.37 -23.23
CA PRO A 84 -29.94 -5.02 -21.94
C PRO A 84 -28.68 -5.25 -21.10
N VAL A 85 -27.54 -5.55 -21.74
CA VAL A 85 -26.26 -5.76 -21.03
C VAL A 85 -25.76 -4.46 -20.39
N ILE A 86 -25.97 -3.30 -21.02
CA ILE A 86 -25.58 -2.01 -20.44
C ILE A 86 -26.50 -1.66 -19.27
N ASP A 87 -27.80 -1.91 -19.42
CA ASP A 87 -28.76 -1.69 -18.35
C ASP A 87 -28.41 -2.54 -17.11
N ASP A 88 -28.09 -3.82 -17.33
CA ASP A 88 -27.62 -4.73 -16.28
C ASP A 88 -26.32 -4.21 -15.61
N ILE A 89 -25.35 -3.72 -16.38
CA ILE A 89 -24.11 -3.13 -15.83
C ILE A 89 -24.43 -1.92 -14.95
N LEU A 90 -25.31 -1.03 -15.40
CA LEU A 90 -25.68 0.18 -14.66
C LEU A 90 -26.41 -0.15 -13.36
N GLU A 91 -27.31 -1.13 -13.39
CA GLU A 91 -28.01 -1.61 -12.21
C GLU A 91 -27.04 -2.19 -11.17
N ILE A 92 -26.17 -3.11 -11.58
CA ILE A 92 -25.20 -3.75 -10.67
C ILE A 92 -24.19 -2.71 -10.16
N ALA A 93 -23.74 -1.79 -11.00
CA ALA A 93 -22.83 -0.73 -10.57
C ALA A 93 -23.48 0.18 -9.51
N ARG A 94 -24.78 0.47 -9.65
CA ARG A 94 -25.54 1.24 -8.65
C ARG A 94 -25.65 0.47 -7.33
N ASP A 95 -25.98 -0.81 -7.38
CA ASP A 95 -26.08 -1.67 -6.18
C ASP A 95 -24.74 -1.76 -5.44
N GLN A 96 -23.64 -1.95 -6.18
CA GLN A 96 -22.28 -2.02 -5.64
C GLN A 96 -21.65 -0.65 -5.35
N ARG A 97 -22.36 0.46 -5.63
CA ARG A 97 -21.88 1.84 -5.48
C ARG A 97 -20.56 2.13 -6.21
N VAL A 98 -20.41 1.58 -7.41
CA VAL A 98 -19.27 1.84 -8.29
C VAL A 98 -19.51 3.13 -9.06
N GLN A 99 -18.48 3.98 -9.15
CA GLN A 99 -18.56 5.23 -9.92
C GLN A 99 -18.65 4.93 -11.41
N VAL A 100 -19.69 5.45 -12.07
CA VAL A 100 -19.82 5.42 -13.53
C VAL A 100 -19.48 6.81 -14.08
N MET A 101 -18.64 6.84 -15.11
CA MET A 101 -18.16 8.04 -15.78
C MET A 101 -18.55 7.99 -17.24
N ASN A 102 -19.02 9.12 -17.75
CA ASN A 102 -19.39 9.29 -19.14
C ASN A 102 -18.25 9.97 -19.90
N VAL A 103 -17.81 9.39 -21.02
CA VAL A 103 -16.72 9.93 -21.84
C VAL A 103 -17.19 10.16 -23.27
N SER A 104 -16.73 11.26 -23.87
CA SER A 104 -16.86 11.47 -25.31
C SER A 104 -15.83 10.60 -26.03
N ARG A 105 -16.26 9.95 -27.11
CA ARG A 105 -15.40 9.13 -27.96
C ARG A 105 -14.57 9.97 -28.91
#